data_AF-A0A7C6KKJ1-F1
#
_entry.id   AF-A0A7C6KKJ1-F1
#
_cell.length_a   1.000
_cell.length_b   1.000
_cell.length_c   1.000
_cell.angle_alpha   90.00
_cell.angle_beta   90.00
_cell.angle_gamma   90.00
#
_symmetry.space_group_name_H-M   'P 1'
#
loop_
_entity.id
_entity.type
_entity.pdbx_description
1 polymer ?
#
loop_
_entity_poly.entity_id
_entity_poly.type
_entity_poly.pdbx_seq_one_letter_code
_entity_poly.pdbx_strand_id
1 'polypeptide(L)'
;MAVELVYDLGAMRENARRIMAAAHPREVRVFAVVKGVCADPDVAKVLVEEGVDGLADSRLENLERLRRLLGFSCPVPFMLIRTPLVAEAERVVALADFSLRDPSFEISSK
;
A
#
# COMPACT_ATOMS: atom_id res chain seq x y z
N MET A 1 -26.22 -17.83 11.44
CA MET A 1 -24.87 -17.76 12.06
C MET A 1 -24.08 -16.70 11.32
N ALA A 2 -23.57 -15.69 12.01
CA ALA A 2 -22.65 -14.72 11.42
C ALA A 2 -21.24 -15.31 11.43
N VAL A 3 -20.49 -15.14 10.34
CA VAL A 3 -19.07 -15.47 10.27
C VAL A 3 -18.29 -14.20 10.59
N GLU A 4 -17.36 -14.29 11.53
CA GLU A 4 -16.49 -13.19 11.94
C GLU A 4 -15.05 -13.47 11.52
N LEU A 5 -14.38 -12.45 10.99
CA LEU A 5 -12.96 -12.48 10.67
C LEU A 5 -12.20 -11.80 11.81
N VAL A 6 -11.24 -12.50 12.41
CA VAL A 6 -10.42 -12.01 13.53
C VAL A 6 -8.94 -12.06 13.14
N TYR A 7 -8.18 -11.03 13.51
CA TYR A 7 -6.74 -10.96 13.32
C TYR A 7 -6.07 -10.27 14.51
N ASP A 8 -4.76 -10.52 14.69
CA ASP A 8 -3.97 -10.02 15.81
C ASP A 8 -2.98 -8.94 15.33
N LEU A 9 -3.20 -7.70 15.77
CA LEU A 9 -2.31 -6.57 15.46
C LEU A 9 -0.93 -6.68 16.10
N GLY A 10 -0.80 -7.34 17.25
CA GLY A 10 0.49 -7.62 17.90
C GLY A 10 1.31 -8.61 17.08
N ALA A 11 0.68 -9.67 16.56
CA ALA A 11 1.32 -10.59 15.64
C ALA A 11 1.76 -9.90 14.33
N MET A 12 0.91 -9.01 13.79
CA MET A 12 1.27 -8.21 12.61
C MET A 12 2.48 -7.30 12.87
N ARG A 13 2.51 -6.64 14.03
CA ARG A 13 3.62 -5.78 14.47
C ARG A 13 4.94 -6.56 14.54
N GLU A 14 4.94 -7.70 15.22
CA GLU A 14 6.13 -8.54 15.36
C GLU A 14 6.62 -9.07 14.00
N ASN A 15 5.70 -9.47 13.12
CA ASN A 15 6.04 -9.90 11.77
C ASN A 15 6.68 -8.77 10.96
N ALA A 16 6.10 -7.57 10.98
CA ALA A 16 6.64 -6.40 10.29
C ALA A 16 8.07 -6.09 10.79
N ARG A 17 8.27 -6.05 12.10
CA ARG A 17 9.58 -5.82 12.73
C ARG A 17 10.63 -6.82 12.28
N ARG A 18 10.30 -8.12 12.25
CA ARG A 18 11.22 -9.17 11.80
C ARG A 18 11.61 -9.00 10.34
N ILE A 19 10.66 -8.64 9.48
CA ILE A 19 10.93 -8.39 8.06
C ILE A 19 11.84 -7.17 7.91
N MET A 20 11.59 -6.07 8.63
CA MET A 20 12.42 -4.86 8.54
C MET A 20 13.84 -5.13 9.04
N ALA A 21 13.98 -5.80 10.19
CA ALA A 21 15.27 -6.20 10.74
C ALA A 21 16.08 -7.11 9.80
N ALA A 22 15.42 -7.87 8.92
CA ALA A 22 16.09 -8.66 7.89
C ALA A 22 16.38 -7.84 6.61
N ALA A 23 15.47 -6.98 6.16
CA ALA A 23 15.57 -6.30 4.88
C ALA A 23 16.51 -5.08 4.92
N HIS A 24 16.37 -4.22 5.94
CA HIS A 24 17.08 -2.94 6.00
C HIS A 24 18.60 -3.06 6.08
N PRO A 25 19.21 -4.01 6.83
CA PRO A 25 20.67 -4.19 6.81
C PRO A 25 21.24 -4.61 5.46
N ARG A 26 20.38 -5.03 4.52
CA ARG A 26 20.73 -5.41 3.15
C ARG A 26 20.37 -4.30 2.14
N GLU A 27 20.02 -3.11 2.64
CA GLU A 27 19.59 -1.97 1.83
C GLU A 27 18.36 -2.25 0.96
N VAL A 28 17.54 -3.22 1.36
CA VAL A 28 16.28 -3.58 0.69
C VAL A 28 15.13 -2.79 1.32
N ARG A 29 14.45 -1.99 0.50
CA ARG A 29 13.21 -1.30 0.89
C ARG A 29 12.02 -2.24 0.82
N VAL A 30 11.10 -2.11 1.76
CA VAL A 30 9.91 -2.96 1.86
C VAL A 30 8.63 -2.15 1.75
N PHE A 31 7.83 -2.47 0.74
CA PHE A 31 6.47 -1.98 0.59
C PHE A 31 5.50 -3.01 1.15
N ALA A 32 4.71 -2.62 2.15
CA ALA A 32 3.70 -3.51 2.72
C ALA A 32 2.42 -3.47 1.89
N VAL A 33 2.02 -4.64 1.39
CA VAL A 33 0.82 -4.79 0.55
C VAL A 33 -0.41 -4.99 1.43
N VAL A 34 -1.25 -3.96 1.55
CA VAL A 34 -2.45 -3.94 2.42
C VAL A 34 -3.75 -4.38 1.72
N LYS A 35 -3.62 -4.91 0.50
CA LYS A 35 -4.74 -5.46 -0.31
C LYS A 35 -5.55 -6.52 0.44
N GLY A 36 -4.86 -7.44 1.13
CA GLY A 36 -5.49 -8.58 1.81
C GLY A 36 -6.33 -8.19 3.02
N VAL A 37 -6.09 -7.02 3.58
CA VAL A 37 -6.84 -6.45 4.72
C VAL A 37 -7.74 -5.29 4.29
N CYS A 38 -7.97 -5.12 2.98
CA CYS A 38 -8.83 -4.06 2.43
C CYS A 38 -8.48 -2.65 2.94
N ALA A 39 -7.18 -2.35 3.03
CA ALA A 39 -6.67 -1.09 3.57
C ALA A 39 -7.24 -0.77 4.97
N ASP A 40 -7.25 -1.78 5.84
CA ASP A 40 -7.56 -1.57 7.25
C ASP A 40 -6.59 -0.54 7.87
N PRO A 41 -7.10 0.55 8.47
CA PRO A 41 -6.27 1.64 8.96
C PRO A 41 -5.40 1.25 10.15
N ASP A 42 -5.88 0.34 11.01
CA ASP A 42 -5.11 -0.08 12.18
C ASP A 42 -3.93 -0.94 11.74
N VAL A 43 -4.14 -1.85 10.77
CA VAL A 43 -3.05 -2.60 10.15
C VAL A 43 -2.06 -1.67 9.44
N ALA A 44 -2.54 -0.74 8.63
CA ALA A 44 -1.68 0.21 7.91
C ALA A 44 -0.85 1.07 8.88
N LYS A 45 -1.45 1.55 9.97
CA LYS A 45 -0.75 2.33 11.01
C LYS A 45 0.34 1.51 11.68
N VAL A 46 0.04 0.28 12.09
CA VAL A 46 1.04 -0.63 12.69
C VAL A 46 2.22 -0.84 11.74
N LEU A 47 1.96 -1.06 10.45
CA LEU A 47 3.02 -1.25 9.46
C LEU A 47 3.91 0.00 9.32
N VAL A 48 3.31 1.19 9.24
CA VAL A 48 4.05 2.46 9.17
C VAL A 48 4.89 2.68 10.43
N GLU A 49 4.32 2.43 11.62
CA GLU A 49 5.05 2.55 12.89
C GLU A 49 6.23 1.59 13.02
N GLU A 50 6.13 0.39 12.44
CA GLU A 50 7.25 -0.57 12.42
C GLU A 50 8.26 -0.31 11.29
N GLY A 51 8.09 0.79 10.55
CA GLY A 51 9.13 1.30 9.65
C GLY A 51 9.12 0.71 8.24
N VAL A 52 7.96 0.28 7.72
CA VAL A 52 7.87 -0.04 6.29
C VAL A 52 8.18 1.19 5.44
N ASP A 53 8.82 0.97 4.30
CA ASP A 53 9.26 2.05 3.40
C ASP A 53 8.15 2.57 2.48
N GLY A 54 6.99 1.93 2.50
CA GLY A 54 5.86 2.26 1.65
C GLY A 54 4.65 1.36 1.88
N LEU A 55 3.49 1.83 1.44
CA LEU A 55 2.25 1.05 1.40
C LEU A 55 1.85 0.75 -0.03
N ALA A 56 1.27 -0.42 -0.27
CA ALA A 56 0.90 -0.86 -1.61
C ALA A 56 -0.50 -1.48 -1.63
N ASP A 57 -1.26 -1.18 -2.69
CA ASP A 57 -2.54 -1.85 -2.96
C ASP A 57 -2.78 -1.99 -4.45
N SER A 58 -3.64 -2.94 -4.82
CA SER A 58 -4.12 -3.13 -6.18
C SER A 58 -5.34 -2.29 -6.53
N ARG A 59 -5.98 -1.61 -5.56
CA ARG A 59 -7.22 -0.85 -5.75
C ARG A 59 -7.01 0.61 -5.38
N LEU A 60 -7.43 1.53 -6.24
CA LEU A 60 -7.31 2.96 -5.98
C LEU A 60 -8.21 3.41 -4.82
N GLU A 61 -9.35 2.75 -4.62
CA GLU A 61 -10.29 3.02 -3.52
C GLU A 61 -9.63 2.77 -2.16
N ASN A 62 -8.79 1.74 -2.09
CA ASN A 62 -8.01 1.41 -0.91
C ASN A 62 -6.92 2.47 -0.67
N LEU A 63 -6.18 2.88 -1.71
CA LEU A 63 -5.18 3.95 -1.58
C LEU A 63 -5.80 5.28 -1.18
N GLU A 64 -6.96 5.61 -1.74
CA GLU A 64 -7.73 6.79 -1.38
C GLU A 64 -8.18 6.77 0.08
N ARG A 65 -8.69 5.63 0.56
CA ARG A 65 -9.04 5.43 1.97
C ARG A 65 -7.82 5.66 2.87
N LEU A 66 -6.66 5.10 2.53
CA LEU A 66 -5.43 5.30 3.30
C LEU A 66 -4.98 6.76 3.31
N ARG A 67 -5.05 7.46 2.17
CA ARG A 67 -4.69 8.90 2.09
C ARG A 67 -5.59 9.74 2.99
N ARG A 68 -6.89 9.45 3.01
CA ARG A 68 -7.84 10.15 3.89
C ARG A 68 -7.58 9.89 5.38
N LEU A 69 -7.24 8.65 5.75
CA LEU A 69 -7.08 8.24 7.15
C LEU A 69 -5.70 8.56 7.73
N LEU A 70 -4.64 8.35 6.96
CA LEU A 70 -3.26 8.62 7.36
C LEU A 70 -2.84 10.08 7.07
N GLY A 71 -3.62 10.77 6.23
CA GLY A 71 -3.35 12.14 5.79
C GLY A 71 -2.25 12.24 4.73
N PHE A 72 -2.17 13.40 4.10
CA PHE A 72 -1.06 13.75 3.19
C PHE A 72 0.29 13.85 3.90
N SER A 73 0.30 13.91 5.23
CA SER A 73 1.50 13.89 6.07
C SER A 73 2.01 12.48 6.38
N CYS A 74 1.38 11.42 5.86
CA CYS A 74 1.89 10.07 5.99
C CYS A 74 3.34 10.02 5.45
N PRO A 75 4.33 9.56 6.25
CA PRO A 75 5.73 9.71 5.90
C PRO A 75 6.20 8.74 4.81
N VAL A 76 5.34 7.82 4.37
CA VAL A 76 5.70 6.76 3.43
C VAL A 76 4.92 6.88 2.12
N PRO A 77 5.56 6.57 0.96
CA PRO A 77 4.91 6.60 -0.34
C PRO A 77 3.93 5.44 -0.54
N PHE A 78 2.97 5.66 -1.44
CA PHE A 78 1.91 4.72 -1.78
C PHE A 78 2.11 4.18 -3.20
N MET A 79 1.87 2.88 -3.40
CA MET A 79 2.08 2.22 -4.69
C MET A 79 0.82 1.50 -5.18
N LEU A 80 0.43 1.75 -6.42
CA LEU A 80 -0.53 0.93 -7.14
C LEU A 80 0.18 -0.27 -7.77
N ILE A 81 -0.10 -1.48 -7.29
CA ILE A 81 0.59 -2.71 -7.72
C ILE A 81 -0.06 -3.41 -8.92
N ARG A 82 -0.83 -2.69 -9.73
CA ARG A 82 -1.40 -3.17 -10.99
C ARG A 82 -1.30 -2.10 -12.07
N THR A 83 -1.41 -2.52 -13.33
CA THR A 83 -1.59 -1.59 -14.44
C THR A 83 -2.89 -0.81 -14.25
N PRO A 84 -2.85 0.54 -14.25
CA PRO A 84 -4.05 1.35 -14.21
C PRO A 84 -4.75 1.37 -15.58
N LEU A 85 -6.05 1.62 -15.57
CA LEU A 85 -6.79 1.96 -16.79
C LEU A 85 -6.45 3.41 -17.20
N VAL A 86 -6.58 3.75 -18.49
CA VAL A 86 -6.34 5.13 -18.97
C VAL A 86 -7.22 6.13 -18.21
N ALA A 87 -8.49 5.80 -18.02
CA ALA A 87 -9.46 6.64 -17.30
C ALA A 87 -9.12 6.83 -15.80
N GLU A 88 -8.21 6.03 -15.25
CA GLU A 88 -7.76 6.15 -13.87
C GLU A 88 -6.52 7.04 -13.72
N ALA A 89 -5.93 7.53 -14.82
CA ALA A 89 -4.64 8.24 -14.80
C ALA A 89 -4.60 9.41 -13.80
N GLU A 90 -5.62 10.27 -13.80
CA GLU A 90 -5.70 11.40 -12.86
C GLU A 90 -5.77 10.93 -11.41
N ARG A 91 -6.57 9.88 -11.13
CA ARG A 91 -6.68 9.29 -9.79
C ARG A 91 -5.36 8.65 -9.35
N VAL A 92 -4.63 8.00 -10.26
CA VAL A 92 -3.32 7.42 -9.96
C VAL A 92 -2.35 8.50 -9.54
N VAL A 93 -2.24 9.58 -10.32
CA VAL A 93 -1.35 10.71 -10.01
C VAL A 93 -1.71 11.36 -8.68
N ALA A 94 -3.00 11.45 -8.35
CA ALA A 94 -3.45 12.04 -7.09
C ALA A 94 -3.21 11.14 -5.86
N LEU A 95 -3.26 9.82 -6.02
CA LEU A 95 -3.35 8.88 -4.90
C LEU A 95 -2.07 8.07 -4.65
N ALA A 96 -1.31 7.77 -5.70
CA ALA A 96 -0.14 6.91 -5.65
C ALA A 96 1.12 7.64 -6.10
N ASP A 97 2.21 7.42 -5.38
CA ASP A 97 3.55 7.92 -5.74
C ASP A 97 4.20 7.01 -6.79
N PHE A 98 3.83 5.72 -6.78
CA PHE A 98 4.31 4.73 -7.74
C PHE A 98 3.15 3.95 -8.36
N SER A 99 3.29 3.57 -9.62
CA SER A 99 2.37 2.63 -10.26
C SER A 99 3.15 1.62 -11.11
N LEU A 100 2.64 0.39 -11.15
CA LEU A 100 3.08 -0.61 -12.12
C LEU A 100 2.49 -0.24 -13.49
N ARG A 101 3.34 -0.08 -14.49
CA ARG A 101 2.95 0.15 -15.89
C ARG A 101 3.42 -1.02 -16.74
N ASP A 102 2.54 -1.53 -17.58
CA ASP A 102 2.92 -2.45 -18.66
C ASP A 102 3.61 -1.65 -19.79
N PRO A 103 4.84 -2.00 -20.21
CA PRO A 103 5.52 -1.32 -21.31
C PRO A 103 4.76 -1.31 -22.64
N SER A 104 3.87 -2.28 -22.87
CA SER A 104 3.04 -2.37 -24.09
C SER A 104 1.81 -1.44 -24.07
N PHE A 105 1.57 -0.77 -22.94
CA PHE A 105 0.45 0.15 -22.79
C PHE A 105 0.80 1.52 -23.38
N GLU A 106 0.44 1.71 -24.66
CA GLU A 106 0.52 2.99 -25.35
C GLU A 106 -0.72 3.84 -25.11
N ILE A 107 -0.52 5.08 -24.64
CA ILE A 107 -1.58 6.09 -24.64
C ILE A 107 -1.66 6.61 -26.08
N SER A 108 -2.50 5.99 -26.90
CA SER A 108 -2.80 6.50 -28.24
C SER A 108 -3.57 7.80 -28.10
N SER A 109 -2.86 8.92 -28.27
CA SER A 109 -3.46 10.23 -28.51
C SER A 109 -4.18 10.16 -29.86
N LYS A 110 -5.52 10.15 -29.82
CA LYS A 110 -6.30 10.59 -30.98
C LYS A 110 -6.25 12.10 -31.09
#